data_AF-A0A3B0Z047-F1
#
_entry.id   AF-A0A3B0Z047-F1
#
_cell.length_a   1.000
_cell.length_b   1.000
_cell.length_c   1.000
_cell.angle_alpha   90.00
_cell.angle_beta   90.00
_cell.angle_gamma   90.00
#
_symmetry.space_group_name_H-M   'P 1'
#
loop_
_entity.id
_entity.type
_entity.pdbx_description
1 polymer ?
#
loop_
_entity_poly.entity_id
_entity_poly.type
_entity_poly.pdbx_seq_one_letter_code
_entity_poly.pdbx_strand_id
1 'polypeptide(L)'
;MLMHNPPHPGEILKELCLEPLGLTVTKAAKGLGVSRKTLSSIVNGKAGISPEMAVRLSIAFNTSSESWINQQSQYDLWQAEQHREELHVSSLITV
;
A
#
# COMPACT_ATOMS: atom_id res chain seq x y z
N MET A 1 -8.00 -8.35 15.36
CA MET A 1 -7.00 -7.48 16.03
C MET A 1 -6.37 -6.60 14.96
N LEU A 2 -6.23 -5.30 15.23
CA LEU A 2 -5.45 -4.41 14.36
C LEU A 2 -3.98 -4.82 14.45
N MET A 3 -3.29 -4.87 13.32
CA MET A 3 -1.85 -5.10 13.29
C MET A 3 -1.16 -3.88 13.92
N HIS A 4 -0.21 -4.12 14.84
CA HIS A 4 0.58 -3.05 15.44
C HIS A 4 1.73 -2.67 14.49
N ASN A 5 1.79 -1.40 14.07
CA ASN A 5 2.78 -0.86 13.14
C ASN A 5 2.94 -1.69 11.86
N PRO A 6 1.87 -1.85 11.06
CA PRO A 6 1.95 -2.52 9.77
C PRO A 6 2.95 -1.78 8.86
N PRO A 7 3.79 -2.49 8.10
CA PRO A 7 4.72 -1.88 7.14
C PRO A 7 3.95 -1.24 5.99
N HIS A 8 4.57 -0.27 5.30
CA HIS A 8 3.93 0.34 4.14
C HIS A 8 3.86 -0.69 3.00
N PRO A 9 2.70 -0.90 2.33
CA PRO A 9 2.55 -1.94 1.30
C PRO A 9 3.53 -1.81 0.13
N GLY A 10 3.96 -0.59 -0.17
CA GLY A 10 5.01 -0.34 -1.15
C GLY A 10 6.40 -0.90 -0.76
N GLU A 11 6.72 -0.95 0.54
CA GLU A 11 7.95 -1.60 1.03
C GLU A 11 7.84 -3.12 0.85
N ILE A 12 6.69 -3.70 1.20
CA ILE A 12 6.38 -5.11 0.93
C ILE A 12 6.53 -5.43 -0.57
N LEU A 13 5.98 -4.60 -1.45
CA LEU A 13 6.10 -4.75 -2.90
C LEU A 13 7.58 -4.78 -3.34
N LYS A 14 8.41 -3.92 -2.76
CA LYS A 14 9.84 -3.86 -3.08
C LYS A 14 10.56 -5.14 -2.64
N GLU A 15 10.44 -5.49 -1.37
CA GLU A 15 11.19 -6.57 -0.72
C GLU A 15 10.72 -7.96 -1.15
N LEU A 16 9.41 -8.15 -1.35
CA LEU A 16 8.84 -9.48 -1.63
C LEU A 16 8.51 -9.72 -3.10
N CYS A 17 8.47 -8.68 -3.94
CA CYS A 17 8.18 -8.86 -5.37
C CYS A 17 9.33 -8.36 -6.27
N LEU A 18 9.86 -7.15 -6.06
CA LEU A 18 10.86 -6.61 -6.98
C LEU A 18 12.25 -7.20 -6.77
N GLU A 19 12.73 -7.20 -5.53
CA GLU A 19 14.08 -7.67 -5.19
C GLU A 19 14.29 -9.16 -5.49
N PRO A 20 13.37 -10.09 -5.13
CA PRO A 20 13.55 -11.52 -5.42
C PRO A 20 13.57 -11.83 -6.92
N LEU A 21 12.93 -11.00 -7.73
CA LEU A 21 12.91 -11.12 -9.19
C LEU A 21 14.02 -10.31 -9.88
N GLY A 22 14.86 -9.60 -9.13
CA GLY A 22 15.90 -8.73 -9.68
C GLY A 22 15.35 -7.59 -10.56
N LEU A 23 14.11 -7.17 -10.33
CA LEU A 23 13.43 -6.17 -11.13
C LEU A 23 13.83 -4.76 -10.68
N THR A 24 14.34 -3.97 -11.63
CA THR A 24 14.49 -2.53 -11.40
C THR A 24 13.12 -1.85 -11.39
N VAL A 25 12.99 -0.76 -10.64
CA VAL A 25 11.77 0.08 -10.63
C VAL A 25 11.34 0.47 -12.05
N THR A 26 12.28 0.73 -12.95
CA THR A 26 11.99 1.05 -14.35
C THR A 26 11.35 -0.13 -15.09
N LYS A 27 11.90 -1.34 -14.96
CA LYS A 27 11.35 -2.54 -15.61
C LYS A 27 9.97 -2.89 -15.04
N ALA A 28 9.82 -2.84 -13.72
CA ALA A 28 8.56 -3.11 -13.05
C ALA A 28 7.47 -2.09 -13.42
N ALA A 29 7.80 -0.79 -13.45
CA ALA A 29 6.84 0.25 -13.83
C ALA A 29 6.34 0.06 -15.27
N LYS A 30 7.24 -0.33 -16.19
CA LYS A 30 6.87 -0.67 -17.56
C LYS A 30 5.92 -1.88 -17.61
N GLY A 31 6.22 -2.95 -16.86
CA GLY A 31 5.36 -4.14 -16.78
C GLY A 31 3.98 -3.86 -16.17
N LEU A 32 3.91 -2.94 -15.21
CA LEU A 32 2.68 -2.48 -14.58
C LEU A 32 1.91 -1.44 -15.40
N GLY A 33 2.49 -0.94 -16.50
CA GLY A 33 1.87 0.09 -17.34
C GLY A 33 1.70 1.44 -16.63
N VAL A 34 2.64 1.82 -15.76
CA VAL A 34 2.62 3.09 -15.02
C VAL A 34 3.94 3.86 -15.18
N SER A 35 3.94 5.14 -14.81
CA SER A 35 5.18 5.92 -14.83
C SER A 35 6.19 5.39 -13.80
N ARG A 36 7.49 5.48 -14.10
CA ARG A 36 8.55 5.17 -13.14
C ARG A 36 8.40 5.98 -11.85
N LYS A 37 7.99 7.26 -11.96
CA LYS A 37 7.77 8.15 -10.81
C LYS A 37 6.66 7.63 -9.89
N THR A 38 5.58 7.13 -10.46
CA THR A 38 4.45 6.53 -9.72
C THR A 38 4.94 5.34 -8.91
N LEU A 39 5.53 4.34 -9.57
CA LEU A 39 6.01 3.15 -8.86
C LEU A 39 7.10 3.50 -7.84
N SER A 40 8.03 4.40 -8.20
CA SER A 40 9.07 4.88 -7.29
C SER A 40 8.52 5.57 -6.05
N SER A 41 7.37 6.25 -6.14
CA SER A 41 6.76 6.90 -4.96
C SER A 41 6.15 5.84 -4.05
N ILE A 42 5.52 4.80 -4.64
CA ILE A 42 4.93 3.69 -3.89
C ILE A 42 6.00 2.89 -3.15
N VAL A 43 7.03 2.41 -3.85
CA VAL A 43 8.07 1.54 -3.24
C VAL A 43 8.98 2.22 -2.22
N ASN A 44 8.88 3.56 -2.09
CA ASN A 44 9.58 4.34 -1.09
C ASN A 44 8.63 4.90 0.00
N GLY A 45 7.41 4.37 0.10
CA GLY A 45 6.46 4.76 1.16
C GLY A 45 5.87 6.16 1.03
N LYS A 46 6.01 6.81 -0.13
CA LYS A 46 5.54 8.19 -0.36
C LYS A 46 4.14 8.27 -0.95
N ALA A 47 3.62 7.15 -1.46
CA ALA A 47 2.29 7.04 -2.03
C ALA A 47 1.72 5.65 -1.74
N GLY A 48 0.43 5.58 -1.42
CA GLY A 48 -0.25 4.31 -1.19
C GLY A 48 -0.57 3.56 -2.49
N ILE A 49 -1.00 2.31 -2.32
CA ILE A 49 -1.53 1.46 -3.39
C ILE A 49 -3.02 1.77 -3.59
N SER A 50 -3.36 2.35 -4.74
CA SER A 50 -4.76 2.54 -5.14
C SER A 50 -5.41 1.22 -5.60
N PRO A 51 -6.76 1.14 -5.68
CA PRO A 51 -7.46 -0.03 -6.24
C PRO A 51 -7.00 -0.39 -7.66
N GLU A 52 -6.78 0.60 -8.51
CA GLU A 52 -6.26 0.37 -9.86
C GLU A 52 -4.84 -0.24 -9.83
N MET A 53 -3.96 0.28 -8.96
CA MET A 53 -2.63 -0.31 -8.77
C MET A 53 -2.72 -1.73 -8.23
N ALA A 54 -3.62 -2.00 -7.28
CA ALA A 54 -3.83 -3.34 -6.73
C ALA A 54 -4.19 -4.36 -7.82
N VAL A 55 -5.05 -3.99 -8.76
CA VAL A 55 -5.40 -4.82 -9.93
C VAL A 55 -4.20 -5.00 -10.87
N ARG A 56 -3.40 -3.95 -11.10
CA ARG A 56 -2.16 -4.07 -11.89
C ARG A 56 -1.18 -5.06 -11.25
N LEU A 57 -1.01 -4.99 -9.93
CA LEU A 57 -0.14 -5.89 -9.16
C LEU A 57 -0.66 -7.33 -9.14
N SER A 58 -1.98 -7.54 -9.02
CA SER A 58 -2.58 -8.88 -9.06
C SER A 58 -2.30 -9.58 -10.38
N ILE A 59 -2.44 -8.86 -11.50
CA ILE A 59 -2.14 -9.38 -12.84
C ILE A 59 -0.65 -9.64 -13.02
N ALA A 60 0.21 -8.68 -12.64
CA ALA A 60 1.65 -8.78 -12.91
C ALA A 60 2.39 -9.81 -12.05
N PHE A 61 1.95 -10.03 -10.81
CA PHE A 61 2.62 -10.90 -9.85
C PHE A 61 1.80 -12.15 -9.48
N ASN A 62 0.65 -12.37 -10.12
CA ASN A 62 -0.27 -13.47 -9.80
C ASN A 62 -0.66 -13.48 -8.31
N THR A 63 -1.07 -12.33 -7.80
CA THR A 63 -1.50 -12.10 -6.40
C THR A 63 -2.98 -11.70 -6.34
N SER A 64 -3.54 -11.44 -5.15
CA SER A 64 -4.90 -10.88 -5.00
C SER A 64 -4.85 -9.35 -4.85
N SER A 65 -5.70 -8.64 -5.59
CA SER A 65 -5.90 -7.20 -5.44
C SER A 65 -6.48 -6.83 -4.07
N GLU A 66 -7.36 -7.68 -3.51
CA GLU A 66 -7.92 -7.48 -2.17
C GLU A 66 -6.82 -7.56 -1.10
N SER A 67 -5.85 -8.46 -1.26
CA SER A 67 -4.71 -8.55 -0.34
C SER A 67 -3.93 -7.23 -0.28
N TRP A 68 -3.66 -6.60 -1.44
CA TRP A 68 -2.99 -5.30 -1.50
C TRP A 68 -3.81 -4.18 -0.86
N ILE A 69 -5.12 -4.15 -1.11
CA ILE A 69 -6.02 -3.17 -0.49
C ILE A 69 -6.12 -3.36 1.02
N ASN A 70 -6.15 -4.60 1.50
CA ASN A 70 -6.19 -4.91 2.92
C ASN A 70 -4.91 -4.46 3.62
N GLN A 71 -3.74 -4.65 3.00
CA GLN A 71 -2.47 -4.14 3.54
C GLN A 71 -2.47 -2.61 3.60
N GLN A 72 -2.92 -1.94 2.52
CA GLN A 72 -3.02 -0.48 2.49
C GLN A 72 -3.98 0.05 3.55
N SER A 73 -5.14 -0.57 3.70
CA SER A 73 -6.15 -0.19 4.69
C SER A 73 -5.65 -0.36 6.11
N GLN A 74 -4.92 -1.45 6.40
CA GLN A 74 -4.28 -1.66 7.70
C GLN A 74 -3.23 -0.59 7.99
N TYR A 75 -2.37 -0.28 7.01
CA TYR A 75 -1.39 0.79 7.13
C TYR A 75 -2.03 2.14 7.41
N ASP A 76 -2.97 2.57 6.56
CA ASP A 76 -3.62 3.87 6.68
C ASP A 76 -4.40 3.99 8.00
N LEU A 77 -5.09 2.93 8.41
CA LEU A 77 -5.81 2.93 9.68
C LEU A 77 -4.86 3.02 10.87
N TRP A 78 -3.73 2.30 10.87
CA TRP A 78 -2.76 2.42 11.96
C TRP A 78 -2.17 3.83 12.05
N GLN A 79 -1.84 4.46 10.91
CA GLN A 79 -1.37 5.85 10.86
C GLN A 79 -2.44 6.82 11.39
N ALA A 80 -3.70 6.66 10.98
CA ALA A 80 -4.80 7.49 11.46
C ALA A 80 -5.02 7.33 12.97
N GLU A 81 -4.90 6.11 13.50
CA GLU A 81 -5.00 5.83 14.94
C GLU A 81 -3.89 6.51 15.76
N GLN A 82 -2.70 6.72 15.20
CA GLN A 82 -1.64 7.47 15.89
C GLN A 82 -2.01 8.95 16.10
N HIS A 83 -2.89 9.49 15.26
CA HIS A 83 -3.34 10.88 15.31
C HIS A 83 -4.77 11.00 15.85
N ARG A 84 -5.27 9.96 16.54
CA ARG A 84 -6.65 9.91 17.05
C ARG A 84 -7.01 11.13 17.91
N GLU A 85 -6.08 11.63 18.72
CA GLU A 85 -6.30 12.77 19.61
C GLU A 85 -6.47 14.11 18.86
N GLU A 86 -5.99 14.20 17.62
CA GLU A 86 -6.16 15.36 16.76
C GLU A 86 -7.53 15.39 16.06
N LEU A 87 -8.27 14.27 16.11
CA LEU A 87 -9.59 14.16 15.50
C LEU A 87 -10.66 14.78 16.41
N HIS A 88 -11.16 15.94 16.02
CA HIS A 88 -12.26 16.62 16.71
C HIS A 88 -13.62 16.00 16.36
N VAL A 89 -13.98 14.91 17.05
CA VAL A 89 -15.23 14.17 16.85
C VAL A 89 -16.08 14.15 18.12
N SER A 90 -17.40 14.20 17.96
CA SER A 90 -18.37 14.02 19.05
C SER A 90 -19.06 12.65 18.92
N SER A 91 -19.38 11.99 20.04
CA SER A 91 -20.18 10.76 20.00
C SER A 91 -21.56 11.06 19.41
N LEU A 92 -21.92 10.34 18.35
CA LEU A 92 -23.24 10.44 17.68
C LEU A 92 -24.25 9.43 18.21
N ILE A 93 -23.83 8.55 19.10
CA ILE A 93 -24.69 7.59 19.78
C ILE A 93 -24.75 7.95 21.27
N THR A 94 -25.97 8.13 21.75
CA THR A 94 -26.29 8.30 23.17
C THR A 94 -26.28 6.91 23.81
N VAL A 95 -25.52 6.73 24.88
CA VAL A 95 -25.61 5.55 25.75
C VAL A 95 -26.89 5.64 26.57
#